data_AF-A0A3Q8ZGC1-F1
#
_entry.id   AF-A0A3Q8ZGC1-F1
#
_cell.length_a   1.000
_cell.length_b   1.000
_cell.length_c   1.000
_cell.angle_alpha   90.00
_cell.angle_beta   90.00
_cell.angle_gamma   90.00
#
_symmetry.space_group_name_H-M   'P 1'
#
loop_
_entity.id
_entity.type
_entity.pdbx_description
1 polymer ?
#
loop_
_entity_poly.entity_id
_entity_poly.type
_entity_poly.pdbx_seq_one_letter_code
_entity_poly.pdbx_strand_id
1 'polypeptide(L)'
;MHDIQPRLLLSVQRALLGAVSPNLRAVICGWAGVEIKLRFVFDGEIAEENLDDVRIVGAEVAADFPAPWTTSEDVARLDYPHDIRPGALALWAYLRKESVAATGNPY
;
A
#
# COMPACT_ATOMS: atom_id res chain seq x y z
N MET A 1 -5.91 22.17 13.46
CA MET A 1 -4.95 21.18 12.95
C MET A 1 -5.67 20.53 11.77
N HIS A 2 -5.32 20.86 10.54
CA HIS A 2 -5.99 20.27 9.37
C HIS A 2 -5.92 18.75 9.45
N ASP A 3 -7.01 18.08 9.08
CA ASP A 3 -7.11 16.63 9.14
C ASP A 3 -5.99 16.02 8.28
N ILE A 4 -5.06 15.31 8.91
CA ILE A 4 -3.92 14.68 8.23
C ILE A 4 -4.39 13.53 7.33
N GLN A 5 -5.49 12.87 7.71
CA GLN A 5 -6.03 11.71 7.00
C GLN A 5 -6.27 11.98 5.49
N PRO A 6 -7.03 13.01 5.07
CA PRO A 6 -7.24 13.29 3.66
C PRO A 6 -5.94 13.68 2.94
N ARG A 7 -5.03 14.43 3.59
CA ARG A 7 -3.74 14.79 3.00
C ARG A 7 -2.88 13.54 2.75
N LEU A 8 -2.84 12.61 3.71
CA LEU A 8 -2.08 11.37 3.59
C LEU A 8 -2.64 10.48 2.49
N LEU A 9 -3.96 10.29 2.44
CA LEU A 9 -4.60 9.51 1.37
C LEU A 9 -4.29 10.09 -0.01
N LEU A 10 -4.40 11.40 -0.19
CA LEU A 10 -4.10 12.05 -1.47
C LEU A 10 -2.61 11.94 -1.85
N SER A 11 -1.71 12.14 -0.89
CA SER A 11 -0.26 12.00 -1.11
C SER A 11 0.11 10.58 -1.53
N VAL A 12 -0.39 9.56 -0.83
CA VAL A 12 -0.15 8.15 -1.19
C VAL A 12 -0.76 7.82 -2.55
N GLN A 13 -2.00 8.23 -2.81
CA GLN A 13 -2.63 7.99 -4.12
C GLN A 13 -1.87 8.64 -5.28
N ARG A 14 -1.35 9.86 -5.09
CA ARG A 14 -0.50 10.53 -6.08
C ARG A 14 0.80 9.76 -6.29
N ALA A 15 1.46 9.35 -5.22
CA ALA A 15 2.74 8.64 -5.28
C ALA A 15 2.62 7.24 -5.93
N LEU A 16 1.43 6.63 -5.89
CA LEU A 16 1.17 5.36 -6.56
C LEU A 16 1.03 5.47 -8.09
N LEU A 17 0.95 6.68 -8.66
CA LEU A 17 0.87 6.85 -10.10
C LEU A 17 2.18 6.38 -10.77
N GLY A 18 2.11 5.24 -11.47
CA GLY A 18 3.26 4.62 -12.12
C GLY A 18 3.96 3.53 -11.30
N ALA A 19 3.59 3.35 -10.03
CA ALA A 19 4.19 2.37 -9.10
C ALA A 19 3.27 1.17 -8.78
N VAL A 20 2.08 1.10 -9.39
CA VAL A 20 1.15 -0.03 -9.19
C VAL A 20 1.50 -1.16 -10.14
N SER A 21 2.20 -2.16 -9.63
CA SER A 21 2.52 -3.40 -10.36
C SER A 21 1.34 -4.39 -10.39
N PRO A 22 1.30 -5.36 -11.33
CA PRO A 22 0.24 -6.36 -11.39
C PRO A 22 0.09 -7.22 -10.12
N ASN A 23 1.20 -7.49 -9.44
CA ASN A 23 1.24 -8.29 -8.21
C ASN A 23 0.95 -7.48 -6.94
N LEU A 24 0.87 -6.15 -6.99
CA LEU A 24 0.50 -5.34 -5.83
C LEU A 24 -0.98 -5.54 -5.48
N ARG A 25 -1.27 -6.10 -4.30
CA ARG A 25 -2.61 -6.38 -3.79
C ARG A 25 -3.22 -5.18 -3.07
N ALA A 26 -2.45 -4.50 -2.24
CA ALA A 26 -2.95 -3.39 -1.46
C ALA A 26 -1.85 -2.44 -1.02
N VAL A 27 -2.24 -1.19 -0.79
CA VAL A 27 -1.45 -0.19 -0.08
C VAL A 27 -2.29 0.39 1.04
N ILE A 28 -1.78 0.22 2.25
CA ILE A 28 -2.42 0.61 3.50
C ILE A 28 -1.52 1.65 4.16
N CYS A 29 -2.09 2.75 4.65
CA CYS A 29 -1.35 3.78 5.33
C CYS A 29 -1.98 4.21 6.65
N GLY A 30 -1.19 4.90 7.46
CA GLY A 30 -1.60 5.48 8.73
C GLY A 30 -0.44 6.23 9.35
N TRP A 31 -0.63 6.71 10.58
CA TRP A 31 0.45 7.34 11.34
C TRP A 31 0.34 7.02 12.83
N ALA A 32 1.48 7.08 13.52
CA ALA A 32 1.57 7.03 14.97
C ALA A 32 2.46 8.17 15.45
N GLY A 33 1.89 9.15 16.15
CA GLY A 33 2.60 10.39 16.47
C GLY A 33 2.97 11.15 15.19
N VAL A 34 4.28 11.22 14.89
CA VAL A 34 4.83 11.87 13.68
C VAL A 34 5.39 10.87 12.65
N GLU A 35 5.22 9.57 12.89
CA GLU A 35 5.67 8.54 11.95
C GLU A 35 4.51 8.13 11.04
N ILE A 36 4.64 8.38 9.74
CA ILE A 36 3.77 7.84 8.68
C ILE A 36 4.25 6.43 8.35
N LYS A 37 3.31 5.49 8.32
CA LYS A 37 3.57 4.09 7.97
C LYS A 37 2.86 3.74 6.67
N LEU A 38 3.60 3.19 5.73
CA LEU A 38 3.10 2.66 4.48
C LEU A 38 3.30 1.14 4.47
N ARG A 39 2.25 0.38 4.21
CA ARG A 39 2.32 -1.08 4.07
C ARG A 39 1.90 -1.47 2.66
N PHE A 40 2.79 -2.17 1.97
CA PHE A 40 2.58 -2.71 0.64
C PHE A 40 2.41 -4.22 0.73
N VAL A 41 1.33 -4.73 0.15
CA VAL A 41 1.02 -6.16 0.16
C VAL A 41 1.09 -6.69 -1.26
N PHE A 42 1.91 -7.71 -1.49
CA PHE A 42 2.11 -8.33 -2.81
C PHE A 42 1.58 -9.76 -2.86
N ASP A 43 1.18 -10.16 -4.07
CA ASP A 43 0.74 -11.51 -4.45
C ASP A 43 1.86 -12.25 -5.18
N GLY A 44 2.36 -13.34 -4.61
CA GLY A 44 3.49 -14.06 -5.16
C GLY A 44 4.85 -13.45 -4.79
N GLU A 45 5.85 -13.72 -5.61
CA GLU A 45 7.22 -13.26 -5.37
C GLU A 45 7.31 -11.73 -5.45
N ILE A 46 8.10 -11.14 -4.55
CA ILE A 46 8.40 -9.70 -4.52
C ILE A 46 9.71 -9.51 -5.26
N ALA A 47 9.63 -8.95 -6.46
CA ALA A 47 10.80 -8.65 -7.28
C ALA A 47 11.55 -7.41 -6.75
N GLU A 48 12.81 -7.24 -7.14
CA GLU A 48 13.60 -6.05 -6.80
C GLU A 48 12.94 -4.76 -7.30
N GLU A 49 12.38 -4.77 -8.51
CA GLU A 49 11.60 -3.65 -9.09
C GLU A 49 10.43 -3.25 -8.18
N ASN A 50 9.76 -4.21 -7.52
CA ASN A 50 8.69 -3.89 -6.58
C ASN A 50 9.22 -3.15 -5.35
N LEU A 51 10.43 -3.47 -4.88
CA LEU A 51 11.05 -2.78 -3.75
C LEU A 51 11.51 -1.37 -4.13
N ASP A 52 11.94 -1.17 -5.38
CA ASP A 52 12.28 0.14 -5.90
C ASP A 52 11.05 1.04 -6.01
N ASP A 53 9.93 0.52 -6.54
CA ASP A 53 8.64 1.20 -6.55
C ASP A 53 8.19 1.60 -5.13
N VAL A 54 8.31 0.70 -4.15
CA VAL A 54 7.99 0.97 -2.74
C VAL A 54 8.81 2.15 -2.20
N ARG A 55 10.11 2.19 -2.48
CA ARG A 55 11.01 3.27 -2.03
C ARG A 55 10.69 4.60 -2.72
N ILE A 56 10.35 4.57 -4.01
CA ILE A 56 9.92 5.76 -4.76
C ILE A 56 8.65 6.33 -4.12
N VAL A 57 7.64 5.48 -3.89
CA VAL A 57 6.38 5.90 -3.25
C VAL A 57 6.65 6.49 -1.87
N GLY A 58 7.47 5.84 -1.05
CA GLY A 58 7.82 6.31 0.29
C GLY A 58 8.54 7.67 0.28
N ALA A 59 9.50 7.86 -0.64
CA ALA A 59 10.20 9.13 -0.80
C ALA A 59 9.28 10.26 -1.27
N GLU A 60 8.36 9.97 -2.19
CA GLU A 60 7.38 10.94 -2.65
C GLU A 60 6.40 11.37 -1.55
N VAL A 61 5.96 10.42 -0.72
CA VAL A 61 5.13 10.74 0.46
C VAL A 61 5.93 11.54 1.47
N ALA A 62 7.18 11.17 1.76
CA ALA A 62 8.03 11.91 2.68
C ALA A 62 8.25 13.38 2.24
N ALA A 63 8.35 13.64 0.93
CA ALA A 63 8.46 15.00 0.40
C ALA A 63 7.20 15.85 0.66
N ASP A 64 6.02 15.24 0.67
CA ASP A 64 4.75 15.90 0.99
C ASP A 64 4.58 16.15 2.50
N PHE A 65 5.41 15.53 3.35
CA PHE A 65 5.35 15.61 4.81
C PHE A 65 6.73 15.98 5.40
N PRO A 66 7.10 17.28 5.38
CA PRO A 66 8.38 17.72 5.93
C PRO A 66 8.44 17.56 7.45
N ALA A 67 9.65 17.72 8.02
CA ALA A 67 9.90 17.62 9.46
C ALA A 67 8.84 18.36 10.32
N PRO A 68 8.35 17.75 11.42
CA PRO A 68 8.94 16.59 12.11
C PRO A 68 8.46 15.22 11.61
N TRP A 69 7.67 15.16 10.53
CA TRP A 69 7.17 13.89 10.02
C TRP A 69 8.31 13.00 9.52
N THR A 70 8.18 11.70 9.76
CA THR A 70 9.01 10.65 9.17
C THR A 70 8.11 9.68 8.41
N THR A 71 8.67 8.95 7.44
CA THR A 71 7.95 7.93 6.68
C THR A 71 8.72 6.62 6.77
N SER A 72 8.02 5.50 6.96
CA SER A 72 8.57 4.15 6.92
C SER A 72 7.72 3.24 6.05
N GLU A 73 8.39 2.36 5.30
CA GLU A 73 7.75 1.36 4.47
C GLU A 73 7.85 -0.04 5.09
N ASP A 74 6.76 -0.80 4.99
CA ASP A 74 6.70 -2.22 5.30
C ASP A 74 6.18 -2.98 4.07
N VAL A 75 6.84 -4.08 3.74
CA VAL A 75 6.49 -4.92 2.60
C VAL A 75 6.13 -6.31 3.09
N ALA A 76 4.95 -6.78 2.71
CA ALA A 76 4.47 -8.10 3.06
C ALA A 76 4.04 -8.87 1.81
N ARG A 77 4.35 -10.16 1.78
CA ARG A 77 3.73 -11.11 0.86
C ARG A 77 2.49 -11.70 1.52
N LEU A 78 1.37 -11.64 0.81
CA LEU A 78 0.15 -12.37 1.17
C LEU A 78 -0.45 -12.83 -0.14
N ASP A 79 -0.47 -14.13 -0.40
CA ASP A 79 -0.94 -14.62 -1.70
C ASP A 79 -2.47 -14.73 -1.72
N TYR A 80 -3.10 -14.40 -2.84
CA TYR A 80 -4.51 -14.71 -3.07
C TYR A 80 -4.70 -16.25 -3.01
N PRO A 81 -5.76 -16.80 -2.37
CA PRO A 81 -6.97 -16.15 -1.89
C PRO A 81 -7.00 -15.78 -0.41
N HIS A 82 -5.86 -15.64 0.26
CA HIS A 82 -5.85 -15.25 1.67
C HIS A 82 -6.47 -13.86 1.84
N ASP A 83 -7.35 -13.72 2.84
CA ASP A 83 -8.07 -12.47 3.11
C ASP A 83 -7.07 -11.39 3.53
N ILE A 84 -7.04 -10.32 2.75
CA ILE A 84 -6.14 -9.18 2.95
C ILE A 84 -6.62 -8.23 4.05
N ARG A 85 -7.81 -8.46 4.64
CA ARG A 85 -8.39 -7.60 5.67
C ARG A 85 -8.11 -8.15 7.08
N PRO A 86 -7.06 -7.71 7.78
CA PRO A 86 -7.00 -7.85 9.22
C PRO A 86 -7.88 -6.76 9.88
N GLY A 87 -8.46 -7.08 11.05
CA GLY A 87 -9.42 -6.24 11.75
C GLY A 87 -8.94 -4.81 12.07
N ALA A 88 -9.91 -3.89 12.07
CA ALA A 88 -9.86 -2.48 12.48
C ALA A 88 -8.87 -1.54 11.73
N LEU A 89 -9.38 -0.99 10.62
CA LEU A 89 -9.20 0.41 10.19
C LEU A 89 -7.77 0.96 10.11
N ALA A 90 -7.01 0.48 9.13
CA ALA A 90 -5.96 1.29 8.52
C ALA A 90 -6.48 1.92 7.21
N LEU A 91 -5.93 3.06 6.80
CA LEU A 91 -6.43 3.82 5.66
C LEU A 91 -6.04 3.10 4.37
N TRP A 92 -7.02 2.71 3.56
CA TRP A 92 -6.78 2.04 2.29
C TRP A 92 -6.55 3.08 1.19
N ALA A 93 -5.30 3.19 0.73
CA ALA A 93 -4.97 4.05 -0.41
C ALA A 93 -5.21 3.31 -1.75
N TYR A 94 -5.00 1.99 -1.75
CA TYR A 94 -5.22 1.12 -2.90
C TYR A 94 -5.63 -0.29 -2.46
N LEU A 95 -6.56 -0.89 -3.20
CA LEU A 95 -6.95 -2.29 -3.06
C LEU A 95 -7.22 -2.86 -4.46
N ARG A 96 -6.44 -3.87 -4.86
CA ARG A 96 -6.60 -4.58 -6.12
C ARG A 96 -7.91 -5.35 -6.10
N LYS A 97 -8.70 -5.26 -7.18
CA LYS A 97 -9.87 -6.12 -7.39
C LYS A 97 -9.40 -7.55 -7.65
N GLU A 98 -9.84 -8.50 -6.83
CA GLU A 98 -9.50 -9.92 -6.98
C GLU A 98 -10.70 -10.69 -7.56
N SER A 99 -10.43 -11.56 -8.52
CA SER A 99 -11.45 -12.40 -9.14
C SER A 99 -11.60 -13.68 -8.33
N VAL A 100 -12.82 -14.00 -7.89
CA VAL A 100 -13.13 -15.36 -7.40
C VAL A 100 -12.77 -16.31 -8.52
N ALA A 101 -11.84 -17.23 -8.29
CA ALA A 101 -11.50 -18.23 -9.29
C ALA A 101 -12.80 -18.94 -9.65
N ALA A 102 -13.22 -18.90 -10.92
CA ALA A 102 -14.19 -19.86 -11.40
C ALA A 102 -13.60 -21.22 -11.05
N THR A 103 -14.21 -21.90 -10.07
CA THR A 103 -13.83 -23.26 -9.73
C THR A 103 -14.10 -24.05 -10.99
N GLY A 104 -13.06 -24.29 -11.78
CA GLY A 104 -13.13 -25.03 -13.01
C GLY A 104 -13.53 -26.44 -12.66
N ASN A 105 -14.83 -26.71 -12.70
CA ASN A 105 -15.35 -28.04 -12.85
C ASN A 105 -15.76 -28.19 -14.33
N PRO A 106 -14.84 -28.56 -15.23
CA PRO A 106 -15.28 -29.20 -16.45
C PRO A 106 -15.74 -30.60 -16.05
N TYR A 107 -17.00 -30.92 -16.35
CA TYR A 107 -17.47 -32.29 -16.43
C TYR A 107 -16.48 -33.18 -17.19
#